data_AF-A0A4R4QMU3-F1
#
_entry.id   AF-A0A4R4QMU3-F1
#
_cell.length_a   1.000
_cell.length_b   1.000
_cell.length_c   1.000
_cell.angle_alpha   90.00
_cell.angle_beta   90.00
_cell.angle_gamma   90.00
#
_symmetry.space_group_name_H-M   'P 1'
#
loop_
_entity.id
_entity.type
_entity.pdbx_description
1 polymer ?
#
loop_
_entity_poly.entity_id
_entity_poly.type
_entity_poly.pdbx_seq_one_letter_code
_entity_poly.pdbx_strand_id
1 'polypeptide(L)'
;MSAVIDGLRRPLGHFTERTLAGLALVLGAGVGFGLLLVLVRVRWTPLYDVDHGVAAWLNALVAPHGPLVTVLNALTGLGGRSVIIWLVSVAVIGLLIRRQGRLAVFLIVTGLGALILDPALKTLVDRLRPEVRVPIGTYAGDSFPSGHALGSFVAYGALLLVFLPAMSPRWRKPAIALVALVVLLIGLTRIALGVHFVSDVLGAWLLGAAWLGVTAYAFRLWRLERGRRVPGWTEGLEPEAAHEVAPAPDEAHLLPHPRAAVFELLVGWVLVFGALYGFGMFVSYHAGGTFLATLDSEVPRWFADRRTPAWDGFSFWWSKAGDTHAILLISLIFCPLVLAVWRRWRPVLFVALAMFGELSLFLAASAAVDRPRPPVGNLDGPLPTSSFPSGHIAATICLWAAITLVVLPRTDRWWRWLFVTLAVILPVGVAVSRMYRGMHHPTDFMGAILLGTLWLGLLYWVVRPNEDLAEGNRPAIGSEQVDELDDELARAGRAG
;
A
#
# COMPACT_ATOMS: atom_id res chain seq x y z
N MET A 1 -29.70 12.58 49.49
CA MET A 1 -30.33 11.73 48.45
C MET A 1 -30.54 12.45 47.11
N SER A 2 -31.00 13.71 47.09
CA SER A 2 -31.21 14.47 45.84
C SER A 2 -29.93 14.76 45.02
N ALA A 3 -28.82 15.12 45.68
CA ALA A 3 -27.54 15.39 45.00
C ALA A 3 -26.88 14.16 44.32
N VAL A 4 -27.14 12.95 44.82
CA VAL A 4 -26.63 11.69 44.25
C VAL A 4 -27.46 11.28 43.02
N ILE A 5 -28.77 11.54 43.06
CA ILE A 5 -29.67 11.26 41.93
C ILE A 5 -29.43 12.26 40.78
N ASP A 6 -29.18 13.54 41.08
CA ASP A 6 -28.83 14.54 40.06
C ASP A 6 -27.43 14.31 39.46
N GLY A 7 -26.48 13.80 40.25
CA GLY A 7 -25.16 13.40 39.78
C GLY A 7 -25.18 12.22 38.81
N LEU A 8 -26.15 11.31 38.93
CA LEU A 8 -26.37 10.17 38.02
C LEU A 8 -27.23 10.52 36.80
N ARG A 9 -28.19 11.46 36.92
CA ARG A 9 -29.05 11.90 35.80
C ARG A 9 -28.30 12.69 34.74
N ARG A 10 -27.33 13.55 35.11
CA ARG A 10 -26.54 14.35 34.17
C ARG A 10 -25.68 13.53 33.18
N PRO A 11 -24.97 12.45 33.57
CA PRO A 11 -24.25 11.60 32.62
C PRO A 11 -25.20 10.71 31.80
N LEU A 12 -26.31 10.24 32.38
CA LEU A 12 -27.32 9.43 31.68
C LEU A 12 -28.08 10.22 30.59
N GLY A 13 -28.35 11.51 30.80
CA GLY A 13 -28.98 12.39 29.81
C GLY A 13 -28.13 12.58 28.55
N HIS A 14 -26.89 13.04 28.71
CA HIS A 14 -25.94 13.18 27.60
C HIS A 14 -25.62 11.84 26.92
N PHE A 15 -25.67 10.73 27.66
CA PHE A 15 -25.48 9.37 27.14
C PHE A 15 -26.63 8.93 26.22
N THR A 16 -27.86 9.18 26.65
CA THR A 16 -29.08 8.82 25.90
C THR A 16 -29.19 9.67 24.65
N GLU A 17 -28.94 10.97 24.76
CA GLU A 17 -28.92 11.91 23.63
C GLU A 17 -27.87 11.55 22.57
N ARG A 18 -26.64 11.21 22.98
CA ARG A 18 -25.57 10.82 22.02
C ARG A 18 -25.84 9.47 21.35
N THR A 19 -26.52 8.56 22.04
CA THR A 19 -26.91 7.25 21.50
C THR A 19 -28.05 7.39 20.50
N LEU A 20 -29.07 8.18 20.84
CA LEU A 20 -30.20 8.47 19.97
C LEU A 20 -29.79 9.28 18.74
N ALA A 21 -28.90 10.26 18.90
CA ALA A 21 -28.38 11.03 17.77
C ALA A 21 -27.63 10.15 16.77
N GLY A 22 -26.82 9.20 17.25
CA GLY A 22 -26.12 8.22 16.40
C GLY A 22 -27.08 7.32 15.63
N LEU A 23 -28.09 6.79 16.32
CA LEU A 23 -29.11 5.94 15.69
C LEU A 23 -29.96 6.73 14.69
N ALA A 24 -30.35 7.97 15.02
CA ALA A 24 -31.09 8.85 14.14
C ALA A 24 -30.29 9.20 12.88
N LEU A 25 -28.97 9.38 12.98
CA LEU A 25 -28.10 9.60 11.83
C LEU A 25 -28.06 8.37 10.91
N VAL A 26 -27.94 7.17 11.47
CA VAL A 26 -27.96 5.90 10.71
C VAL A 26 -29.30 5.69 10.01
N LEU A 27 -30.39 5.90 10.73
CA LEU A 27 -31.74 5.81 10.18
C LEU A 27 -31.98 6.87 9.10
N GLY A 28 -31.55 8.11 9.34
CA GLY A 28 -31.63 9.20 8.36
C GLY A 28 -30.84 8.91 7.08
N ALA A 29 -29.64 8.35 7.20
CA ALA A 29 -28.84 7.92 6.06
C ALA A 29 -29.52 6.79 5.28
N GLY A 30 -30.08 5.80 5.98
CA GLY A 30 -30.83 4.69 5.37
C GLY A 30 -32.11 5.14 4.68
N VAL A 31 -32.90 6.02 5.30
CA VAL A 31 -34.11 6.62 4.72
C VAL A 31 -33.74 7.49 3.51
N GLY A 32 -32.71 8.32 3.63
CA GLY A 32 -32.22 9.14 2.52
C GLY A 32 -31.77 8.28 1.34
N PHE A 33 -31.06 7.18 1.60
CA PHE A 33 -30.68 6.20 0.57
C PHE A 33 -31.91 5.57 -0.08
N GLY A 34 -32.89 5.12 0.71
CA GLY A 34 -34.12 4.53 0.20
C GLY A 34 -34.93 5.49 -0.67
N LEU A 35 -35.07 6.75 -0.24
CA LEU A 35 -35.72 7.80 -1.03
C LEU A 35 -34.99 8.04 -2.35
N LEU A 36 -33.66 8.19 -2.30
CA LEU A 36 -32.86 8.39 -3.51
C LEU A 36 -32.96 7.20 -4.47
N LEU A 37 -32.92 5.98 -3.94
CA LEU A 37 -33.11 4.75 -4.71
C LEU A 37 -34.46 4.75 -5.43
N VAL A 38 -35.55 5.11 -4.75
CA VAL A 38 -36.88 5.22 -5.35
C VAL A 38 -36.89 6.29 -6.45
N LEU A 39 -36.33 7.47 -6.19
CA LEU A 39 -36.27 8.56 -7.18
C LEU A 39 -35.50 8.16 -8.45
N VAL A 40 -34.37 7.46 -8.27
CA VAL A 40 -33.57 6.90 -9.37
C VAL A 40 -34.37 5.84 -10.12
N ARG A 41 -35.03 4.92 -9.40
CA ARG A 41 -35.76 3.80 -10.00
C ARG A 41 -37.00 4.22 -10.79
N VAL A 42 -37.68 5.28 -10.34
CA VAL A 42 -38.84 5.88 -11.01
C VAL A 42 -38.42 6.90 -12.08
N ARG A 43 -37.11 7.21 -12.21
CA ARG A 43 -36.56 8.20 -13.14
C ARG A 43 -37.22 9.58 -13.00
N TRP A 44 -37.31 10.07 -11.76
CA TRP A 44 -37.89 11.38 -11.50
C TRP A 44 -37.13 12.47 -12.28
N THR A 45 -37.85 13.18 -13.17
CA THR A 45 -37.26 14.03 -14.22
C THR A 45 -36.23 15.04 -13.72
N PRO A 46 -36.48 15.80 -12.63
CA PRO A 46 -35.49 16.76 -12.13
C PRO A 46 -34.15 16.12 -11.73
N LEU A 47 -34.18 14.95 -11.09
CA LEU A 47 -32.95 14.24 -10.72
C LEU A 47 -32.26 13.66 -11.95
N TYR A 48 -33.03 13.11 -12.88
CA TYR A 48 -32.53 12.54 -14.12
C TYR A 48 -31.79 13.58 -14.97
N ASP A 49 -32.39 14.76 -15.14
CA ASP A 49 -31.83 15.86 -15.94
C ASP A 49 -30.55 16.41 -15.31
N VAL A 50 -30.53 16.57 -13.98
CA VAL A 50 -29.32 16.99 -13.25
C VAL A 50 -28.21 15.95 -13.41
N ASP A 51 -28.52 14.67 -13.22
CA ASP A 51 -27.53 13.59 -13.35
C ASP A 51 -26.89 13.59 -14.75
N HIS A 52 -27.70 13.65 -15.81
CA HIS A 52 -27.22 13.59 -17.19
C HIS A 52 -26.52 14.89 -17.60
N GLY A 53 -27.07 16.04 -17.22
CA GLY A 53 -26.50 17.36 -17.50
C GLY A 53 -25.13 17.54 -16.85
N VAL A 54 -24.99 17.20 -15.57
CA VAL A 54 -23.72 17.30 -14.84
C VAL A 54 -22.68 16.33 -15.39
N ALA A 55 -23.06 15.08 -15.66
CA ALA A 55 -22.14 14.08 -16.22
C ALA A 55 -21.62 14.50 -17.60
N ALA A 56 -22.50 14.99 -18.47
CA ALA A 56 -22.12 15.47 -19.80
C ALA A 56 -21.23 16.72 -19.73
N TRP A 57 -21.57 17.68 -18.87
CA TRP A 57 -20.80 18.91 -18.69
C TRP A 57 -19.38 18.62 -18.19
N LEU A 58 -19.22 17.80 -17.15
CA LEU A 58 -17.90 17.46 -16.62
C LEU A 58 -17.08 16.63 -17.61
N ASN A 59 -17.69 15.67 -18.31
CA ASN A 59 -16.97 14.88 -19.31
C ASN A 59 -16.45 15.78 -20.45
N ALA A 60 -17.24 16.76 -20.91
CA ALA A 60 -16.81 17.70 -21.94
C ALA A 60 -15.62 18.57 -21.51
N LEU A 61 -15.53 18.93 -20.22
CA LEU A 61 -14.40 19.66 -19.66
C LEU A 61 -13.14 18.80 -19.50
N VAL A 62 -13.32 17.53 -19.12
CA VAL A 62 -12.19 16.67 -18.73
C VAL A 62 -11.60 15.89 -19.90
N ALA A 63 -12.46 15.32 -20.76
CA ALA A 63 -12.04 14.41 -21.83
C ALA A 63 -11.00 14.98 -22.81
N PRO A 64 -11.03 16.28 -23.18
CA PRO A 64 -10.02 16.86 -24.08
C PRO A 64 -8.61 16.94 -23.46
N HIS A 65 -8.49 16.87 -22.14
CA HIS A 65 -7.23 17.09 -21.42
C HIS A 65 -6.62 15.79 -20.92
N GLY A 66 -5.84 15.12 -21.77
CA GLY A 66 -5.17 13.84 -21.46
C GLY A 66 -4.45 13.80 -20.10
N PRO A 67 -3.61 14.79 -19.74
CA PRO A 67 -2.96 14.81 -18.42
C PRO A 67 -3.95 14.87 -17.25
N LEU A 68 -5.04 15.62 -17.38
CA LEU A 68 -6.08 15.70 -16.35
C LEU A 68 -6.79 14.36 -16.19
N VAL A 69 -7.09 13.67 -17.29
CA VAL A 69 -7.63 12.31 -17.28
C VAL A 69 -6.71 11.34 -16.54
N THR A 70 -5.40 11.40 -16.79
CA THR A 70 -4.41 10.58 -16.08
C THR A 70 -4.42 10.84 -14.58
N VAL A 71 -4.45 12.12 -14.16
CA VAL A 71 -4.51 12.49 -12.73
C VAL A 71 -5.81 12.01 -12.09
N LEU A 72 -6.96 12.20 -12.74
CA LEU A 72 -8.25 11.75 -12.22
C LEU A 72 -8.33 10.22 -12.13
N ASN A 73 -7.76 9.49 -13.08
CA ASN A 73 -7.65 8.03 -13.03
C ASN A 73 -6.73 7.57 -11.88
N ALA A 74 -5.62 8.27 -11.63
CA ALA A 74 -4.74 7.97 -10.50
C ALA A 74 -5.47 8.21 -9.16
N LEU A 75 -6.17 9.34 -9.02
CA LEU A 75 -6.94 9.68 -7.82
C LEU A 75 -8.10 8.70 -7.59
N THR A 76 -8.86 8.35 -8.64
CA THR A 76 -9.95 7.39 -8.52
C THR A 76 -9.44 5.99 -8.18
N GLY A 77 -8.23 5.64 -8.61
CA GLY A 77 -7.57 4.37 -8.30
C GLY A 77 -7.44 4.09 -6.81
N LEU A 78 -7.36 5.13 -5.96
CA LEU A 78 -7.37 4.99 -4.49
C LEU A 78 -8.67 4.32 -3.99
N GLY A 79 -9.81 4.65 -4.60
CA GLY A 79 -11.10 4.01 -4.33
C GLY A 79 -11.30 2.66 -5.04
N GLY A 80 -10.27 2.18 -5.75
CA GLY A 80 -10.30 0.92 -6.47
C GLY A 80 -10.34 -0.29 -5.54
N ARG A 81 -11.03 -1.35 -5.96
CA ARG A 81 -11.20 -2.58 -5.19
C ARG A 81 -9.85 -3.19 -4.75
N SER A 82 -8.87 -3.21 -5.64
CA SER A 82 -7.53 -3.77 -5.37
C SER A 82 -6.81 -3.01 -4.24
N VAL A 83 -6.86 -1.68 -4.26
CA VAL A 83 -6.22 -0.82 -3.24
C VAL A 83 -6.91 -0.98 -1.90
N ILE A 84 -8.25 -0.98 -1.89
CA ILE A 84 -9.04 -1.12 -0.65
C ILE A 84 -8.81 -2.50 -0.01
N ILE A 85 -8.88 -3.59 -0.79
CA ILE A 85 -8.63 -4.94 -0.27
C ILE A 85 -7.22 -5.00 0.30
N TRP A 86 -6.23 -4.52 -0.44
CA TRP A 86 -4.85 -4.52 0.00
C TRP A 86 -4.66 -3.74 1.33
N LEU A 87 -5.20 -2.51 1.43
CA LEU A 87 -5.14 -1.69 2.64
C LEU A 87 -5.81 -2.37 3.85
N VAL A 88 -7.03 -2.89 3.66
CA VAL A 88 -7.78 -3.56 4.73
C VAL A 88 -7.10 -4.84 5.16
N SER A 89 -6.57 -5.63 4.23
CA SER A 89 -5.82 -6.85 4.55
C SER A 89 -4.57 -6.56 5.37
N VAL A 90 -3.78 -5.55 4.97
CA VAL A 90 -2.60 -5.11 5.74
C VAL A 90 -3.00 -4.65 7.15
N ALA A 91 -4.06 -3.86 7.28
CA ALA A 91 -4.56 -3.41 8.57
C ALA A 91 -5.03 -4.59 9.45
N VAL A 92 -5.78 -5.54 8.88
CA VAL A 92 -6.27 -6.75 9.57
C VAL A 92 -5.10 -7.61 10.04
N ILE A 93 -4.15 -7.92 9.15
CA ILE A 93 -2.95 -8.70 9.50
C ILE A 93 -2.16 -7.99 10.61
N GLY A 94 -1.97 -6.68 10.47
CA GLY A 94 -1.33 -5.86 11.50
C GLY A 94 -2.04 -5.96 12.84
N LEU A 95 -3.36 -5.79 12.88
CA LEU A 95 -4.16 -5.91 14.11
C LEU A 95 -4.10 -7.32 14.71
N LEU A 96 -4.11 -8.37 13.89
CA LEU A 96 -3.99 -9.76 14.36
C LEU A 96 -2.60 -10.03 14.97
N ILE A 97 -1.52 -9.54 14.35
CA ILE A 97 -0.16 -9.58 14.91
C ILE A 97 -0.12 -8.85 16.26
N ARG A 98 -0.85 -7.73 16.37
CA ARG A 98 -1.01 -6.95 17.60
C ARG A 98 -1.99 -7.55 18.60
N ARG A 99 -2.53 -8.75 18.36
CA ARG A 99 -3.55 -9.43 19.19
C ARG A 99 -4.84 -8.62 19.38
N GLN A 100 -5.12 -7.67 18.47
CA GLN A 100 -6.32 -6.84 18.43
C GLN A 100 -7.42 -7.47 17.56
N GLY A 101 -7.77 -8.73 17.86
CA GLY A 101 -8.70 -9.53 17.04
C GLY A 101 -10.09 -8.90 16.89
N ARG A 102 -10.54 -8.10 17.86
CA ARG A 102 -11.87 -7.46 17.83
C ARG A 102 -11.95 -6.34 16.79
N LEU A 103 -10.92 -5.50 16.72
CA LEU A 103 -10.80 -4.47 15.70
C LEU A 103 -10.59 -5.08 14.31
N ALA A 104 -9.87 -6.21 14.23
CA ALA A 104 -9.74 -6.97 12.99
C ALA A 104 -11.11 -7.52 12.51
N VAL A 105 -11.89 -8.13 13.39
CA VAL A 105 -13.25 -8.61 13.07
C VAL A 105 -14.15 -7.46 12.62
N PHE A 106 -14.08 -6.31 13.29
CA PHE A 106 -14.83 -5.11 12.85
C PHE A 106 -14.48 -4.74 11.40
N LEU A 107 -13.18 -4.61 11.06
CA LEU A 107 -12.77 -4.29 9.69
C LEU A 107 -13.23 -5.35 8.66
N ILE A 108 -13.14 -6.63 9.01
CA ILE A 108 -13.58 -7.74 8.15
C ILE A 108 -15.08 -7.64 7.90
N VAL A 109 -15.91 -7.55 8.94
CA VAL A 109 -17.37 -7.49 8.82
C VAL A 109 -17.80 -6.25 8.06
N THR A 110 -17.26 -5.08 8.41
CA THR A 110 -17.57 -3.82 7.75
C THR A 110 -17.16 -3.83 6.27
N GLY A 111 -15.98 -4.38 5.95
CA GLY A 111 -15.50 -4.52 4.57
C GLY A 111 -16.29 -5.53 3.74
N LEU A 112 -16.59 -6.71 4.30
CA LEU A 112 -17.40 -7.74 3.64
C LEU A 112 -18.80 -7.23 3.32
N GLY A 113 -19.40 -6.45 4.21
CA GLY A 113 -20.70 -5.83 3.94
C GLY A 113 -20.68 -4.93 2.71
N ALA A 114 -19.65 -4.09 2.52
CA ALA A 114 -19.54 -3.28 1.30
C ALA A 114 -19.34 -4.15 0.04
N LEU A 115 -18.59 -5.25 0.15
CA LEU A 115 -18.39 -6.20 -0.96
C LEU A 115 -19.67 -6.96 -1.36
N ILE A 116 -20.60 -7.14 -0.43
CA ILE A 116 -21.89 -7.80 -0.68
C ILE A 116 -22.95 -6.78 -1.14
N LEU A 117 -23.00 -5.61 -0.51
CA LEU A 117 -24.01 -4.58 -0.79
C LEU A 117 -23.86 -3.98 -2.20
N ASP A 118 -22.64 -3.74 -2.68
CA ASP A 118 -22.39 -3.20 -4.05
C ASP A 118 -23.03 -4.07 -5.14
N PRO A 119 -22.67 -5.36 -5.30
CA PRO A 119 -23.25 -6.19 -6.35
C PRO A 119 -24.75 -6.45 -6.15
N ALA A 120 -25.22 -6.64 -4.90
CA ALA A 120 -26.63 -6.91 -4.63
C ALA A 120 -27.54 -5.75 -5.07
N LEU A 121 -27.14 -4.51 -4.79
CA LEU A 121 -27.92 -3.34 -5.18
C LEU A 121 -27.85 -3.05 -6.67
N LYS A 122 -26.72 -3.32 -7.31
CA LYS A 122 -26.60 -3.20 -8.77
C LYS A 122 -27.60 -4.11 -9.48
N THR A 123 -27.64 -5.38 -9.09
CA THR A 123 -28.61 -6.34 -9.64
C THR A 123 -30.06 -5.97 -9.37
N LEU A 124 -30.35 -5.22 -8.30
CA LEU A 124 -31.71 -4.81 -7.94
C LEU A 124 -32.17 -3.58 -8.74
N VAL A 125 -31.27 -2.63 -8.98
CA VAL A 125 -31.60 -1.34 -9.61
C VAL A 125 -31.44 -1.40 -11.14
N ASP A 126 -30.47 -2.17 -11.64
CA ASP A 126 -30.21 -2.38 -13.08
C ASP A 126 -30.15 -1.06 -13.87
N ARG A 127 -29.40 -0.10 -13.32
CA ARG A 127 -29.25 1.24 -13.90
C ARG A 127 -28.10 1.25 -14.90
N LEU A 128 -28.39 1.67 -16.12
CA LEU A 128 -27.39 1.92 -17.16
C LEU A 128 -26.43 3.06 -16.75
N ARG A 129 -25.20 3.00 -17.25
CA ARG A 129 -24.17 4.03 -17.04
C ARG A 129 -24.39 5.27 -17.92
N PRO A 130 -23.78 6.42 -17.59
CA PRO A 130 -23.86 7.60 -18.43
C PRO A 130 -23.30 7.33 -19.84
N GLU A 131 -24.08 7.68 -20.87
CA GLU A 131 -23.60 7.71 -22.25
C GLU A 131 -22.97 9.08 -22.53
N VAL A 132 -21.63 9.13 -22.53
CA VAL A 132 -20.86 10.37 -22.74
C VAL A 132 -20.16 10.35 -24.09
N ARG A 133 -19.89 11.54 -24.66
CA ARG A 133 -19.30 11.70 -26.00
C ARG A 133 -17.94 11.02 -26.15
N VAL A 134 -17.13 11.02 -25.09
CA VAL A 134 -15.81 10.37 -25.07
C VAL A 134 -15.76 9.42 -23.88
N PRO A 135 -15.97 8.11 -24.09
CA PRO A 135 -15.88 7.11 -23.03
C PRO A 135 -14.43 6.97 -22.55
N ILE A 136 -14.16 7.31 -21.28
CA ILE A 136 -12.81 7.24 -20.66
C ILE A 136 -12.56 5.82 -20.08
N GLY A 137 -13.11 4.79 -20.73
CA GLY A 137 -12.99 3.38 -20.36
C GLY A 137 -14.29 2.59 -20.52
N THR A 138 -14.18 1.31 -20.84
CA THR A 138 -15.32 0.36 -20.89
C THR A 138 -15.44 -0.36 -19.56
N TYR A 139 -16.38 0.08 -18.73
CA TYR A 139 -16.64 -0.57 -17.43
C TYR A 139 -17.92 -1.39 -17.52
N ALA A 140 -17.79 -2.72 -17.43
CA ALA A 140 -18.95 -3.62 -17.38
C ALA A 140 -19.79 -3.40 -16.11
N GLY A 141 -21.09 -3.68 -16.20
CA GLY A 141 -22.06 -3.67 -15.09
C GLY A 141 -22.68 -2.31 -14.76
N ASP A 142 -23.58 -2.33 -13.78
CA ASP A 142 -24.53 -1.24 -13.49
C ASP A 142 -23.90 -0.03 -12.78
N SER A 143 -24.58 1.11 -12.88
CA SER A 143 -24.10 2.41 -12.40
C SER A 143 -24.44 2.69 -10.93
N PHE A 144 -25.61 2.26 -10.45
CA PHE A 144 -26.09 2.57 -9.10
C PHE A 144 -25.99 1.37 -8.14
N PRO A 145 -25.40 1.53 -6.93
CA PRO A 145 -24.60 2.67 -6.48
C PRO A 145 -23.16 2.62 -7.03
N SER A 146 -22.42 3.72 -6.86
CA SER A 146 -20.99 3.76 -7.21
C SER A 146 -20.13 2.96 -6.23
N GLY A 147 -19.60 1.81 -6.68
CA GLY A 147 -18.74 0.95 -5.87
C GLY A 147 -17.44 1.59 -5.37
N HIS A 148 -16.83 2.49 -6.13
CA HIS A 148 -15.63 3.23 -5.67
C HIS A 148 -16.00 4.21 -4.53
N ALA A 149 -17.15 4.89 -4.65
CA ALA A 149 -17.61 5.81 -3.61
C ALA A 149 -18.04 5.05 -2.34
N LEU A 150 -18.75 3.92 -2.48
CA LEU A 150 -19.18 3.09 -1.37
C LEU A 150 -17.97 2.47 -0.65
N GLY A 151 -17.09 1.83 -1.43
CA GLY A 151 -15.89 1.17 -0.91
C GLY A 151 -14.96 2.15 -0.19
N SER A 152 -14.69 3.32 -0.78
CA SER A 152 -13.83 4.33 -0.16
C SER A 152 -14.45 4.90 1.12
N PHE A 153 -15.76 5.20 1.13
CA PHE A 153 -16.45 5.67 2.33
C PHE A 153 -16.37 4.65 3.47
N VAL A 154 -16.72 3.40 3.20
CA VAL A 154 -16.75 2.34 4.21
C VAL A 154 -15.34 1.98 4.68
N ALA A 155 -14.40 1.74 3.77
CA ALA A 155 -13.06 1.29 4.12
C ALA A 155 -12.25 2.38 4.82
N TYR A 156 -12.19 3.60 4.26
CA TYR A 156 -11.44 4.68 4.90
C TYR A 156 -12.10 5.16 6.19
N GLY A 157 -13.44 5.18 6.24
CA GLY A 157 -14.16 5.47 7.47
C GLY A 157 -13.89 4.42 8.57
N ALA A 158 -13.92 3.13 8.22
CA ALA A 158 -13.63 2.04 9.17
C ALA A 158 -12.17 2.08 9.66
N LEU A 159 -11.21 2.26 8.75
CA LEU A 159 -9.80 2.43 9.11
C LEU A 159 -9.61 3.66 10.02
N LEU A 160 -10.23 4.79 9.68
CA LEU A 160 -10.19 5.98 10.51
C LEU A 160 -10.72 5.66 11.92
N LEU A 161 -11.90 5.05 12.05
CA LEU A 161 -12.49 4.73 13.35
C LEU A 161 -11.61 3.79 14.21
N VAL A 162 -10.88 2.86 13.58
CA VAL A 162 -9.95 1.95 14.24
C VAL A 162 -8.66 2.65 14.68
N PHE A 163 -8.08 3.50 13.83
CA PHE A 163 -6.77 4.12 14.06
C PHE A 163 -6.84 5.53 14.66
N LEU A 164 -8.02 6.16 14.76
CA LEU A 164 -8.20 7.47 15.40
C LEU A 164 -7.75 7.50 16.88
N PRO A 165 -7.98 6.46 17.71
CA PRO A 165 -7.54 6.48 19.10
C PRO A 165 -6.01 6.51 19.24
N ALA A 166 -5.31 5.91 18.27
CA ALA A 166 -3.85 5.88 18.17
C ALA A 166 -3.22 7.24 17.84
N MET A 167 -4.02 8.22 17.37
CA MET A 167 -3.54 9.55 17.02
C MET A 167 -3.60 10.51 18.21
N SER A 168 -2.56 11.34 18.35
CA SER A 168 -2.58 12.44 19.32
C SER A 168 -3.77 13.39 19.05
N PRO A 169 -4.39 13.99 20.09
CA PRO A 169 -5.62 14.76 19.95
C PRO A 169 -5.59 15.88 18.89
N ARG A 170 -4.43 16.52 18.70
CA ARG A 170 -4.20 17.57 17.69
C ARG A 170 -4.37 17.09 16.24
N TRP A 171 -4.09 15.82 15.96
CA TRP A 171 -4.12 15.25 14.61
C TRP A 171 -5.45 14.59 14.24
N ARG A 172 -6.34 14.38 15.23
CA ARG A 172 -7.62 13.69 15.00
C ARG A 172 -8.53 14.45 14.02
N LYS A 173 -8.69 15.77 14.21
CA LYS A 173 -9.52 16.60 13.29
C LYS A 173 -8.91 16.69 11.88
N PRO A 174 -7.60 16.97 11.71
CA PRO A 174 -6.96 16.88 10.39
C PRO A 174 -7.13 15.52 9.71
N ALA A 175 -7.00 14.41 10.43
CA ALA A 175 -7.17 13.08 9.87
C ALA A 175 -8.61 12.83 9.38
N ILE A 176 -9.62 13.26 10.15
CA ILE A 176 -11.03 13.20 9.73
C ILE A 176 -11.25 14.04 8.46
N ALA A 177 -10.73 15.27 8.43
CA ALA A 177 -10.86 16.16 7.27
C ALA A 177 -10.17 15.58 6.02
N LEU A 178 -8.99 14.97 6.18
CA LEU A 178 -8.26 14.32 5.11
C LEU A 178 -9.04 13.13 4.54
N VAL A 179 -9.56 12.24 5.39
CA VAL A 179 -10.37 11.09 4.94
C VAL A 179 -11.63 11.57 4.22
N ALA A 180 -12.32 12.58 4.76
CA ALA A 180 -13.48 13.18 4.11
C ALA A 180 -13.13 13.76 2.74
N LEU A 181 -12.01 14.46 2.63
CA LEU A 181 -11.52 15.02 1.36
C LEU A 181 -11.18 13.91 0.35
N VAL A 182 -10.51 12.84 0.77
CA VAL A 182 -10.19 11.70 -0.11
C VAL A 182 -11.47 11.04 -0.64
N VAL A 183 -12.44 10.76 0.23
CA VAL A 183 -13.74 10.17 -0.16
C VAL A 183 -14.50 11.09 -1.12
N LEU A 184 -14.49 12.40 -0.84
CA LEU A 184 -15.10 13.41 -1.71
C LEU A 184 -14.45 13.42 -3.09
N LEU A 185 -13.12 13.50 -3.16
CA LEU A 185 -12.36 13.52 -4.41
C LEU A 185 -12.59 12.24 -5.22
N ILE A 186 -12.60 11.07 -4.59
CA ILE A 186 -12.91 9.81 -5.26
C ILE A 186 -14.32 9.87 -5.86
N GLY A 187 -15.33 10.31 -5.12
CA GLY A 187 -16.69 10.46 -5.67
C GLY A 187 -16.74 11.42 -6.86
N LEU A 188 -16.13 12.60 -6.74
CA LEU A 188 -16.08 13.61 -7.80
C LEU A 188 -15.37 13.07 -9.06
N THR A 189 -14.28 12.32 -8.92
CA THR A 189 -13.59 11.73 -10.07
C THR A 189 -14.49 10.75 -10.84
N ARG A 190 -15.41 10.03 -10.18
CA ARG A 190 -16.34 9.11 -10.87
C ARG A 190 -17.34 9.84 -11.76
N ILE A 191 -17.79 11.01 -11.33
CA ILE A 191 -18.69 11.87 -12.11
C ILE A 191 -17.91 12.53 -13.24
N ALA A 192 -16.72 13.05 -12.92
CA ALA A 192 -15.85 13.75 -13.87
C ALA A 192 -15.35 12.88 -15.03
N LEU A 193 -15.06 11.60 -14.75
CA LEU A 193 -14.69 10.61 -15.76
C LEU A 193 -15.91 10.10 -16.56
N GLY A 194 -17.13 10.53 -16.24
CA GLY A 194 -18.36 10.16 -16.95
C GLY A 194 -18.79 8.71 -16.74
N VAL A 195 -18.39 8.08 -15.64
CA VAL A 195 -18.62 6.64 -15.39
C VAL A 195 -19.76 6.36 -14.39
N HIS A 196 -20.19 7.39 -13.66
CA HIS A 196 -21.31 7.37 -12.70
C HIS A 196 -22.01 8.73 -12.66
N PHE A 197 -23.28 8.72 -12.28
CA PHE A 197 -24.08 9.91 -12.04
C PHE A 197 -23.86 10.49 -10.63
N VAL A 198 -24.33 11.72 -10.39
CA VAL A 198 -24.25 12.38 -9.07
C VAL A 198 -25.01 11.57 -8.03
N SER A 199 -26.21 11.11 -8.37
CA SER A 199 -27.03 10.27 -7.49
C SER A 199 -26.40 8.91 -7.17
N ASP A 200 -25.60 8.32 -8.08
CA ASP A 200 -24.89 7.06 -7.80
C ASP A 200 -23.85 7.24 -6.68
N VAL A 201 -23.18 8.40 -6.66
CA VAL A 201 -22.18 8.76 -5.65
C VAL A 201 -22.84 9.13 -4.33
N LEU A 202 -23.90 9.94 -4.37
CA LEU A 202 -24.66 10.30 -3.17
C LEU A 202 -25.31 9.06 -2.52
N GLY A 203 -25.90 8.18 -3.32
CA GLY A 203 -26.47 6.92 -2.87
C GLY A 203 -25.41 6.03 -2.24
N ALA A 204 -24.24 5.92 -2.85
CA ALA A 204 -23.11 5.18 -2.30
C ALA A 204 -22.63 5.74 -0.95
N TRP A 205 -22.56 7.06 -0.78
CA TRP A 205 -22.18 7.68 0.49
C TRP A 205 -23.24 7.51 1.57
N LEU A 206 -24.53 7.64 1.24
CA LEU A 206 -25.63 7.42 2.19
C LEU A 206 -25.67 5.96 2.66
N LEU A 207 -25.55 5.01 1.73
CA LEU A 207 -25.45 3.59 2.05
C LEU A 207 -24.19 3.27 2.86
N GLY A 208 -23.05 3.85 2.49
CA GLY A 208 -21.79 3.69 3.20
C GLY A 208 -21.88 4.23 4.63
N ALA A 209 -22.51 5.39 4.82
CA ALA A 209 -22.77 5.98 6.13
C ALA A 209 -23.71 5.12 6.98
N ALA A 210 -24.79 4.60 6.38
CA ALA A 210 -25.71 3.69 7.06
C ALA A 210 -24.99 2.41 7.49
N TRP A 211 -24.26 1.75 6.59
CA TRP A 211 -23.57 0.48 6.88
C TRP A 211 -22.43 0.64 7.89
N LEU A 212 -21.57 1.64 7.71
CA LEU A 212 -20.51 1.95 8.66
C LEU A 212 -21.09 2.33 10.03
N GLY A 213 -22.18 3.09 10.04
CA GLY A 213 -22.87 3.47 11.26
C GLY A 213 -23.53 2.30 11.98
N VAL A 214 -24.18 1.37 11.28
CA VAL A 214 -24.74 0.12 11.85
C VAL A 214 -23.63 -0.71 12.48
N THR A 215 -22.53 -0.94 11.76
CA THR A 215 -21.41 -1.76 12.28
C THR A 215 -20.72 -1.09 13.47
N ALA A 216 -20.52 0.23 13.43
CA ALA A 216 -19.97 1.00 14.56
C ALA A 216 -20.93 1.00 15.78
N TYR A 217 -22.25 1.09 15.54
CA TYR A 217 -23.26 1.01 16.59
C TYR A 217 -23.32 -0.39 17.20
N ALA A 218 -23.22 -1.45 16.41
CA ALA A 218 -23.13 -2.81 16.90
C ALA A 218 -21.89 -3.02 17.78
N PHE A 219 -20.73 -2.49 17.37
CA PHE A 219 -19.52 -2.51 18.19
C PHE A 219 -19.71 -1.75 19.51
N ARG A 220 -20.40 -0.60 19.46
CA ARG A 220 -20.74 0.20 20.64
C ARG A 220 -21.68 -0.54 21.59
N LEU A 221 -22.68 -1.26 21.07
CA LEU A 221 -23.61 -2.07 21.87
C LEU A 221 -22.88 -3.22 22.57
N TRP A 222 -22.01 -3.93 21.84
CA TRP A 222 -21.15 -4.96 22.43
C TRP A 222 -20.28 -4.41 23.57
N ARG A 223 -19.72 -3.19 23.43
CA ARG A 223 -18.98 -2.53 24.52
C ARG A 223 -19.85 -2.31 25.75
N LEU A 224 -21.09 -1.87 25.57
CA LEU A 224 -22.05 -1.62 26.65
C LEU A 224 -22.42 -2.91 27.39
N GLU A 225 -22.72 -3.99 26.67
CA GLU A 225 -23.04 -5.30 27.26
C GLU A 225 -21.88 -5.85 28.10
N ARG A 226 -20.64 -5.52 27.73
CA ARG A 226 -19.43 -5.90 28.46
C ARG A 226 -19.03 -4.90 29.55
N GLY A 227 -19.86 -3.90 29.85
CA GLY A 227 -19.60 -2.88 30.87
C GLY A 227 -18.41 -1.95 30.56
N ARG A 228 -18.01 -1.84 29.28
CA ARG A 228 -16.89 -0.99 28.86
C ARG A 228 -17.33 0.45 28.64
N ARG A 229 -16.41 1.39 28.85
CA ARG A 229 -16.64 2.81 28.56
C ARG A 229 -17.01 3.00 27.08
N VAL A 230 -18.00 3.81 26.78
CA VAL A 230 -18.32 4.17 25.40
C VAL A 230 -17.57 5.44 25.01
N PRO A 231 -16.67 5.37 24.01
CA PRO A 231 -15.93 6.54 23.54
C PRO A 231 -16.82 7.53 22.78
N GLY A 232 -16.36 8.78 22.72
CA GLY A 232 -16.91 9.76 21.78
C GLY A 232 -16.50 9.43 20.34
N TRP A 233 -17.25 9.94 19.35
CA TRP A 233 -16.96 9.72 17.92
C TRP A 233 -15.57 10.22 17.51
N THR A 234 -15.05 11.24 18.19
CA THR A 234 -13.70 11.79 17.98
C THR A 234 -12.60 11.01 18.70
N GLU A 235 -12.94 9.98 19.48
CA GLU A 235 -11.98 9.11 20.20
C GLU A 235 -11.78 7.77 19.50
N GLY A 236 -12.59 7.42 18.49
CA GLY A 236 -12.55 6.15 17.76
C GLY A 236 -13.29 5.01 18.48
N LEU A 237 -13.09 3.76 18.03
CA LEU A 237 -13.84 2.59 18.53
C LEU A 237 -13.37 2.08 19.89
N GLU A 238 -12.06 2.05 20.12
CA GLU A 238 -11.46 1.42 21.30
C GLU A 238 -10.24 2.20 21.80
N PRO A 239 -10.43 3.27 22.61
CA PRO A 239 -9.33 4.07 23.13
C PRO A 239 -8.38 3.31 24.06
N GLU A 240 -8.85 2.24 24.69
CA GLU A 240 -8.03 1.36 25.53
C GLU A 240 -6.91 0.68 24.72
N ALA A 241 -7.15 0.37 23.44
CA ALA A 241 -6.16 -0.21 22.54
C ALA A 241 -5.28 0.83 21.85
N ALA A 242 -5.40 2.12 22.18
CA ALA A 242 -4.70 3.21 21.49
C ALA A 242 -3.18 3.00 21.43
N HIS A 243 -2.56 2.51 22.50
CA HIS A 243 -1.11 2.27 22.53
C HIS A 243 -0.68 1.06 21.67
N GLU A 244 -1.52 0.03 21.61
CA GLU A 244 -1.27 -1.18 20.84
C GLU A 244 -1.47 -0.96 19.34
N VAL A 245 -2.46 -0.14 18.99
CA VAL A 245 -2.80 0.25 17.61
C VAL A 245 -1.97 1.45 17.14
N ALA A 246 -1.34 2.20 18.06
CA ALA A 246 -0.48 3.31 17.71
C ALA A 246 0.63 2.87 16.76
N PRO A 247 0.99 3.71 15.78
CA PRO A 247 2.19 3.47 14.99
C PRO A 247 3.41 3.36 15.91
N ALA A 248 4.54 2.91 15.34
CA ALA A 248 5.84 2.96 15.99
C ALA A 248 6.01 4.30 16.74
N PRO A 249 6.46 4.30 18.01
CA PRO A 249 6.64 5.53 18.78
C PRO A 249 7.44 6.55 17.97
N ASP A 250 7.21 7.83 18.20
CA ASP A 250 8.05 8.88 17.64
C ASP A 250 9.49 8.64 18.13
N GLU A 251 10.31 8.03 17.28
CA GLU A 251 11.74 7.96 17.48
C GLU A 251 12.22 9.41 17.39
N ALA A 252 12.36 10.05 18.55
CA ALA A 252 12.53 11.51 18.69
C ALA A 252 13.60 12.07 17.74
N HIS A 253 14.56 11.24 17.33
CA HIS A 253 15.43 11.47 16.21
C HIS A 253 15.61 10.19 15.36
N LEU A 254 14.70 9.94 14.40
CA LEU A 254 14.85 8.93 13.33
C LEU A 254 16.28 8.90 12.74
N LEU A 255 16.84 10.09 12.58
CA LEU A 255 18.24 10.34 12.30
C LEU A 255 18.72 11.37 13.34
N PRO A 256 19.80 11.12 14.11
CA PRO A 256 20.29 12.04 15.12
C PRO A 256 20.57 13.44 14.57
N HIS A 257 21.10 13.51 13.34
CA HIS A 257 21.49 14.74 12.65
C HIS A 257 20.90 14.76 11.23
N PRO A 258 19.62 15.13 11.06
CA PRO A 258 18.91 14.94 9.79
C PRO A 258 19.52 15.75 8.63
N ARG A 259 20.04 16.95 8.91
CA ARG A 259 20.71 17.77 7.88
C ARG A 259 22.01 17.15 7.41
N ALA A 260 22.81 16.63 8.34
CA ALA A 260 24.06 15.92 8.01
C ALA A 260 23.76 14.65 7.22
N ALA A 261 22.76 13.87 7.65
CA ALA A 261 22.33 12.67 6.93
C ALA A 261 21.84 12.99 5.51
N VAL A 262 21.03 14.04 5.31
CA VAL A 262 20.62 14.47 3.96
C VAL A 262 21.85 14.85 3.13
N PHE A 263 22.80 15.59 3.68
CA PHE A 263 24.03 15.95 2.98
C PHE A 263 24.88 14.72 2.63
N GLU A 264 25.08 13.79 3.56
CA GLU A 264 25.78 12.52 3.33
C GLU A 264 25.11 11.67 2.26
N LEU A 265 23.77 11.60 2.25
CA LEU A 265 23.01 10.89 1.22
C LEU A 265 23.15 11.56 -0.14
N LEU A 266 23.14 12.89 -0.22
CA LEU A 266 23.34 13.62 -1.47
C LEU A 266 24.77 13.44 -2.02
N VAL A 267 25.78 13.61 -1.17
CA VAL A 267 27.18 13.39 -1.55
C VAL A 267 27.39 11.94 -1.97
N GLY A 268 26.90 10.99 -1.17
CA GLY A 268 26.98 9.57 -1.50
C GLY A 268 26.24 9.23 -2.78
N TRP A 269 25.06 9.81 -3.04
CA TRP A 269 24.34 9.66 -4.31
C TRP A 269 25.21 10.12 -5.49
N VAL A 270 25.86 11.29 -5.38
CA VAL A 270 26.76 11.81 -6.43
C VAL A 270 27.96 10.89 -6.65
N LEU A 271 28.55 10.33 -5.58
CA LEU A 271 29.68 9.41 -5.68
C LEU A 271 29.27 8.07 -6.31
N VAL A 272 28.13 7.51 -5.92
CA VAL A 272 27.59 6.28 -6.51
C VAL A 272 27.25 6.51 -7.98
N PHE A 273 26.61 7.63 -8.30
CA PHE A 273 26.36 8.03 -9.68
C PHE A 273 27.65 8.17 -10.48
N GLY A 274 28.69 8.83 -9.93
CA GLY A 274 29.99 8.97 -10.57
C GLY A 274 30.67 7.63 -10.83
N ALA A 275 30.61 6.69 -9.90
CA ALA A 275 31.12 5.34 -10.07
C ALA A 275 30.35 4.56 -11.15
N LEU A 276 29.02 4.66 -11.16
CA LEU A 276 28.17 4.06 -12.19
C LEU A 276 28.42 4.66 -13.57
N TYR A 277 28.53 5.98 -13.65
CA TYR A 277 28.83 6.70 -14.88
C TYR A 277 30.20 6.30 -15.42
N GLY A 278 31.24 6.31 -14.58
CA GLY A 278 32.59 5.89 -14.97
C GLY A 278 32.64 4.44 -15.46
N PHE A 279 32.05 3.51 -14.72
CA PHE A 279 31.97 2.11 -15.13
C PHE A 279 31.14 1.94 -16.41
N GLY A 280 29.98 2.59 -16.48
CA GLY A 280 29.08 2.58 -17.64
C GLY A 280 29.74 3.11 -18.91
N MET A 281 30.40 4.27 -18.84
CA MET A 281 31.15 4.85 -19.96
C MET A 281 32.31 3.96 -20.40
N PHE A 282 32.98 3.30 -19.46
CA PHE A 282 34.03 2.34 -19.76
C PHE A 282 33.49 1.13 -20.52
N VAL A 283 32.49 0.43 -19.98
CA VAL A 283 31.93 -0.78 -20.62
C VAL A 283 31.19 -0.50 -21.93
N SER A 284 30.64 0.70 -22.09
CA SER A 284 29.87 1.07 -23.28
C SER A 284 30.75 1.53 -24.44
N TYR A 285 31.82 2.28 -24.16
CA TYR A 285 32.56 3.00 -25.20
C TYR A 285 34.07 2.72 -25.22
N HIS A 286 34.63 2.14 -24.16
CA HIS A 286 36.08 1.98 -24.01
C HIS A 286 36.53 0.53 -23.75
N ALA A 287 35.61 -0.41 -23.56
CA ALA A 287 35.91 -1.81 -23.28
C ALA A 287 36.26 -2.64 -24.53
N GLY A 288 36.37 -2.02 -25.72
CA GLY A 288 36.73 -2.71 -26.96
C GLY A 288 38.04 -3.50 -26.84
N GLY A 289 38.04 -4.76 -27.27
CA GLY A 289 39.21 -5.64 -27.16
C GLY A 289 39.45 -6.24 -25.77
N THR A 290 38.62 -5.93 -24.77
CA THR A 290 38.69 -6.53 -23.43
C THR A 290 37.77 -7.75 -23.32
N PHE A 291 38.03 -8.57 -22.28
CA PHE A 291 37.16 -9.69 -21.92
C PHE A 291 35.70 -9.27 -21.64
N LEU A 292 35.47 -8.06 -21.12
CA LEU A 292 34.12 -7.55 -20.85
C LEU A 292 33.32 -7.33 -22.14
N ALA A 293 33.97 -6.79 -23.18
CA ALA A 293 33.31 -6.64 -24.48
C ALA A 293 32.97 -8.01 -25.11
N THR A 294 33.85 -9.01 -24.94
CA THR A 294 33.57 -10.38 -25.40
C THR A 294 32.40 -11.00 -24.63
N LEU A 295 32.34 -10.84 -23.30
CA LEU A 295 31.19 -11.30 -22.51
C LEU A 295 29.89 -10.65 -22.97
N ASP A 296 29.92 -9.34 -23.23
CA ASP A 296 28.76 -8.56 -23.62
C ASP A 296 28.23 -8.86 -25.02
N SER A 297 29.04 -9.45 -25.90
CA SER A 297 28.61 -9.93 -27.21
C SER A 297 28.25 -11.42 -27.22
N GLU A 298 29.07 -12.26 -26.60
CA GLU A 298 28.95 -13.72 -26.70
C GLU A 298 27.82 -14.27 -25.83
N VAL A 299 27.61 -13.74 -24.62
CA VAL A 299 26.55 -14.24 -23.72
C VAL A 299 25.16 -13.98 -24.29
N PRO A 300 24.81 -12.76 -24.76
CA PRO A 300 23.50 -12.53 -25.36
C PRO A 300 23.27 -13.34 -26.64
N ARG A 301 24.30 -13.53 -27.48
CA ARG A 301 24.21 -14.40 -28.67
C ARG A 301 23.95 -15.85 -28.27
N TRP A 302 24.72 -16.38 -27.32
CA TRP A 302 24.57 -17.74 -26.81
C TRP A 302 23.15 -18.04 -26.31
N PHE A 303 22.55 -17.07 -25.61
CA PHE A 303 21.16 -17.16 -25.19
C PHE A 303 20.18 -17.08 -26.36
N ALA A 304 20.38 -16.14 -27.28
CA ALA A 304 19.52 -15.97 -28.46
C ALA A 304 19.46 -17.24 -29.32
N ASP A 305 20.59 -17.92 -29.49
CA ASP A 305 20.70 -19.16 -30.27
C ASP A 305 19.98 -20.36 -29.61
N ARG A 306 19.67 -20.27 -28.31
CA ARG A 306 19.07 -21.35 -27.50
C ARG A 306 17.63 -21.07 -27.10
N ARG A 307 16.99 -20.08 -27.72
CA ARG A 307 15.62 -19.72 -27.35
C ARG A 307 14.63 -20.81 -27.74
N THR A 308 13.70 -21.09 -26.84
CA THR A 308 12.54 -21.95 -27.12
C THR A 308 11.27 -21.33 -26.54
N PRO A 309 10.08 -21.60 -27.12
CA PRO A 309 8.82 -21.04 -26.61
C PRO A 309 8.57 -21.31 -25.12
N ALA A 310 9.03 -22.46 -24.60
CA ALA A 310 8.92 -22.80 -23.18
C ALA A 310 9.80 -21.89 -22.31
N TRP A 311 11.06 -21.70 -22.69
CA TRP A 311 11.98 -20.81 -21.98
C TRP A 311 11.64 -19.33 -22.15
N ASP A 312 10.99 -18.95 -23.24
CA ASP A 312 10.45 -17.60 -23.46
C ASP A 312 9.33 -17.29 -22.45
N GLY A 313 8.43 -18.25 -22.21
CA GLY A 313 7.39 -18.13 -21.18
C GLY A 313 7.97 -18.08 -19.76
N PHE A 314 8.93 -18.96 -19.45
CA PHE A 314 9.57 -18.99 -18.13
C PHE A 314 10.34 -17.69 -17.83
N SER A 315 11.15 -17.22 -18.80
CA SER A 315 11.91 -15.98 -18.66
C SER A 315 11.03 -14.75 -18.49
N PHE A 316 9.84 -14.74 -19.11
CA PHE A 316 8.87 -13.65 -18.94
C PHE A 316 8.41 -13.52 -17.47
N TRP A 317 7.96 -14.62 -16.86
CA TRP A 317 7.51 -14.61 -15.46
C TRP A 317 8.64 -14.21 -14.51
N TRP A 318 9.84 -14.71 -14.76
CA TRP A 318 10.98 -14.33 -13.95
C TRP A 318 11.36 -12.85 -14.13
N SER A 319 11.31 -12.33 -15.36
CA SER A 319 11.50 -10.89 -15.60
C SER A 319 10.45 -10.03 -14.89
N LYS A 320 9.21 -10.53 -14.77
CA LYS A 320 8.13 -9.82 -14.07
C LYS A 320 8.32 -9.75 -12.56
N ALA A 321 9.01 -10.72 -11.95
CA ALA A 321 9.33 -10.67 -10.53
C ALA A 321 10.21 -9.46 -10.13
N GLY A 322 11.01 -8.96 -11.07
CA GLY A 322 11.85 -7.76 -10.88
C GLY A 322 11.27 -6.48 -11.46
N ASP A 323 9.99 -6.48 -11.87
CA ASP A 323 9.36 -5.26 -12.39
C ASP A 323 8.93 -4.30 -11.27
N THR A 324 8.74 -3.03 -11.64
CA THR A 324 8.41 -1.97 -10.68
C THR A 324 7.13 -2.27 -9.91
N HIS A 325 6.13 -2.92 -10.51
CA HIS A 325 4.87 -3.22 -9.85
C HIS A 325 5.05 -4.29 -8.77
N ALA A 326 5.81 -5.36 -9.07
CA ALA A 326 6.12 -6.41 -8.12
C ALA A 326 6.92 -5.87 -6.92
N ILE A 327 7.93 -5.05 -7.19
CA ILE A 327 8.81 -4.46 -6.16
C ILE A 327 8.05 -3.49 -5.25
N LEU A 328 7.20 -2.64 -5.84
CA LEU A 328 6.33 -1.76 -5.08
C LEU A 328 5.34 -2.55 -4.21
N LEU A 329 4.72 -3.61 -4.75
CA LEU A 329 3.80 -4.46 -4.00
C LEU A 329 4.47 -5.12 -2.79
N ILE A 330 5.67 -5.69 -2.99
CA ILE A 330 6.43 -6.32 -1.89
C ILE A 330 6.81 -5.28 -0.84
N SER A 331 7.30 -4.10 -1.26
CA SER A 331 7.65 -3.01 -0.34
C SER A 331 6.44 -2.51 0.45
N LEU A 332 5.30 -2.38 -0.22
CA LEU A 332 4.04 -1.98 0.37
C LEU A 332 3.56 -3.00 1.41
N ILE A 333 3.79 -4.30 1.24
CA ILE A 333 3.44 -5.32 2.24
C ILE A 333 4.46 -5.37 3.38
N PHE A 334 5.76 -5.35 3.04
CA PHE A 334 6.84 -5.53 4.00
C PHE A 334 6.91 -4.38 5.00
N CYS A 335 6.87 -3.12 4.55
CA CYS A 335 7.03 -1.96 5.44
C CYS A 335 5.96 -1.87 6.54
N PRO A 336 4.65 -2.03 6.26
CA PRO A 336 3.62 -2.12 7.29
C PRO A 336 3.78 -3.33 8.21
N LEU A 337 4.24 -4.48 7.68
CA LEU A 337 4.52 -5.65 8.52
C LEU A 337 5.65 -5.37 9.51
N VAL A 338 6.72 -4.68 9.07
CA VAL A 338 7.79 -4.21 9.95
C VAL A 338 7.25 -3.28 11.04
N LEU A 339 6.40 -2.31 10.69
CA LEU A 339 5.76 -1.44 11.69
C LEU A 339 4.84 -2.21 12.64
N ALA A 340 4.14 -3.23 12.13
CA ALA A 340 3.26 -4.07 12.92
C ALA A 340 4.03 -4.98 13.89
N VAL A 341 5.17 -5.55 13.48
CA VAL A 341 5.92 -6.50 14.32
C VAL A 341 6.91 -5.79 15.23
N TRP A 342 7.72 -4.87 14.69
CA TRP A 342 8.86 -4.30 15.42
C TRP A 342 8.62 -2.90 15.98
N ARG A 343 7.55 -2.21 15.56
CA ARG A 343 7.26 -0.83 16.01
C ARG A 343 8.43 0.14 15.78
N ARG A 344 9.14 0.03 14.66
CA ARG A 344 10.27 0.92 14.31
C ARG A 344 10.13 1.53 12.92
N TRP A 345 10.40 2.83 12.83
CA TRP A 345 10.35 3.56 11.56
C TRP A 345 11.66 3.48 10.78
N ARG A 346 12.81 3.30 11.44
CA ARG A 346 14.12 3.25 10.79
C ARG A 346 14.26 2.14 9.73
N PRO A 347 13.83 0.89 9.96
CA PRO A 347 13.83 -0.12 8.89
C PRO A 347 12.97 0.26 7.68
N VAL A 348 11.81 0.89 7.92
CA VAL A 348 10.92 1.35 6.84
C VAL A 348 11.58 2.47 6.06
N LEU A 349 12.18 3.44 6.75
CA LEU A 349 12.93 4.53 6.14
C LEU A 349 14.09 3.99 5.29
N PHE A 350 14.81 2.98 5.80
CA PHE A 350 15.88 2.33 5.08
C PHE A 350 15.42 1.68 3.77
N VAL A 351 14.32 0.90 3.79
CA VAL A 351 13.76 0.30 2.56
C VAL A 351 13.24 1.38 1.61
N ALA A 352 12.55 2.41 2.13
CA ALA A 352 12.04 3.51 1.31
C ALA A 352 13.16 4.29 0.60
N LEU A 353 14.23 4.63 1.33
CA LEU A 353 15.42 5.29 0.77
C LEU A 353 16.20 4.37 -0.17
N ALA A 354 16.24 3.06 0.09
CA ALA A 354 16.83 2.09 -0.81
C ALA A 354 16.13 2.11 -2.18
N MET A 355 14.79 2.05 -2.19
CA MET A 355 13.99 2.07 -3.42
C MET A 355 14.02 3.43 -4.12
N PHE A 356 13.95 4.53 -3.37
CA PHE A 356 14.02 5.87 -3.96
C PHE A 356 15.39 6.17 -4.58
N GLY A 357 16.46 5.84 -3.86
CA GLY A 357 17.82 6.04 -4.34
C GLY A 357 18.16 5.11 -5.51
N GLU A 358 17.70 3.87 -5.49
CA GLU A 358 17.84 2.96 -6.64
C GLU A 358 17.17 3.53 -7.88
N LEU A 359 15.88 3.89 -7.80
CA LEU A 359 15.13 4.42 -8.93
C LEU A 359 15.79 5.69 -9.50
N SER A 360 16.20 6.61 -8.63
CA SER A 360 16.85 7.86 -9.05
C SER A 360 18.24 7.65 -9.65
N LEU A 361 19.09 6.81 -9.04
CA LEU A 361 20.42 6.47 -9.57
C LEU A 361 20.32 5.74 -10.91
N PHE A 362 19.39 4.78 -11.01
CA PHE A 362 19.11 4.05 -12.25
C PHE A 362 18.70 5.00 -13.37
N LEU A 363 17.69 5.84 -13.16
CA LEU A 363 17.20 6.75 -14.19
C LEU A 363 18.28 7.75 -14.62
N ALA A 364 19.02 8.31 -13.66
CA ALA A 364 20.12 9.22 -13.95
C ALA A 364 21.25 8.55 -14.74
N ALA A 365 21.72 7.37 -14.28
CA ALA A 365 22.80 6.66 -14.94
C ALA A 365 22.39 6.17 -16.34
N SER A 366 21.15 5.69 -16.49
CA SER A 366 20.61 5.26 -17.77
C SER A 366 20.53 6.41 -18.77
N ALA A 367 20.08 7.59 -18.35
CA ALA A 367 20.05 8.78 -19.20
C ALA A 367 21.46 9.31 -19.52
N ALA A 368 22.41 9.23 -18.58
CA ALA A 368 23.74 9.80 -18.75
C ALA A 368 24.69 8.92 -19.58
N VAL A 369 24.60 7.59 -19.44
CA VAL A 369 25.46 6.64 -20.17
C VAL A 369 24.90 6.34 -21.56
N ASP A 370 23.57 6.37 -21.72
CA ASP A 370 22.86 6.11 -23.00
C ASP A 370 23.38 4.87 -23.76
N ARG A 371 23.58 3.78 -23.02
CA ARG A 371 24.14 2.55 -23.57
C ARG A 371 23.15 1.83 -24.50
N PRO A 372 23.56 1.44 -25.73
CA PRO A 372 22.73 0.61 -26.60
C PRO A 372 22.47 -0.78 -25.99
N ARG A 373 21.35 -1.40 -26.37
CA ARG A 373 21.01 -2.78 -25.97
C ARG A 373 21.81 -3.81 -26.79
N PRO A 374 21.90 -5.07 -26.32
CA PRO A 374 22.54 -6.14 -27.07
C PRO A 374 21.99 -6.27 -28.50
N PRO A 375 22.84 -6.52 -29.51
CA PRO A 375 22.42 -6.62 -30.91
C PRO A 375 21.81 -8.01 -31.22
N VAL A 376 20.82 -8.42 -30.45
CA VAL A 376 20.03 -9.65 -30.62
C VAL A 376 18.54 -9.32 -30.61
N GLY A 377 17.69 -10.22 -31.09
CA GLY A 377 16.23 -9.99 -31.07
C GLY A 377 15.69 -9.75 -29.66
N ASN A 378 14.91 -8.69 -29.47
CA ASN A 378 14.32 -8.34 -28.17
C ASN A 378 12.93 -8.96 -28.02
N LEU A 379 12.71 -9.70 -26.93
CA LEU A 379 11.41 -10.34 -26.66
C LEU A 379 10.39 -9.42 -25.97
N ASP A 380 10.83 -8.28 -25.41
CA ASP A 380 9.95 -7.33 -24.68
C ASP A 380 9.62 -6.05 -25.46
N GLY A 381 10.11 -5.93 -26.70
CA GLY A 381 9.95 -4.71 -27.51
C GLY A 381 10.83 -3.52 -27.03
N PRO A 382 10.61 -2.32 -27.60
CA PRO A 382 11.37 -1.13 -27.24
C PRO A 382 10.99 -0.63 -25.83
N LEU A 383 11.99 -0.42 -24.98
CA LEU A 383 11.84 0.20 -23.67
C LEU A 383 12.28 1.67 -23.72
N PRO A 384 11.71 2.55 -22.86
CA PRO A 384 12.01 3.98 -22.86
C PRO A 384 13.39 4.34 -22.30
N THR A 385 14.10 3.39 -21.69
CA THR A 385 15.42 3.59 -21.07
C THR A 385 16.52 2.81 -21.79
N SER A 386 17.78 3.25 -21.62
CA SER A 386 18.97 2.57 -22.14
C SER A 386 19.25 1.24 -21.41
N SER A 387 20.30 0.52 -21.81
CA SER A 387 20.61 -0.80 -21.23
C SER A 387 21.30 -0.73 -19.86
N PHE A 388 22.12 0.29 -19.59
CA PHE A 388 22.97 0.35 -18.41
C PHE A 388 22.54 1.42 -17.38
N PRO A 389 22.55 1.12 -16.07
CA PRO A 389 22.47 -0.21 -15.48
C PRO A 389 21.05 -0.77 -15.62
N SER A 390 20.86 -2.07 -15.39
CA SER A 390 19.52 -2.65 -15.46
C SER A 390 18.67 -2.31 -14.23
N GLY A 391 17.63 -1.49 -14.40
CA GLY A 391 16.71 -1.12 -13.32
C GLY A 391 15.95 -2.30 -12.69
N HIS A 392 15.52 -3.30 -13.49
CA HIS A 392 14.82 -4.48 -12.94
C HIS A 392 15.74 -5.27 -11.99
N ILE A 393 17.00 -5.44 -12.39
CA ILE A 393 17.99 -6.13 -11.58
C ILE A 393 18.34 -5.29 -10.35
N ALA A 394 18.68 -4.02 -10.54
CA ALA A 394 19.09 -3.11 -9.46
C ALA A 394 18.01 -2.99 -8.39
N ALA A 395 16.76 -2.78 -8.78
CA ALA A 395 15.62 -2.73 -7.86
C ALA A 395 15.43 -4.06 -7.11
N THR A 396 15.60 -5.21 -7.78
CA THR A 396 15.51 -6.54 -7.14
C THR A 396 16.64 -6.74 -6.11
N ILE A 397 17.88 -6.35 -6.44
CA ILE A 397 19.02 -6.39 -5.50
C ILE A 397 18.72 -5.50 -4.31
N CYS A 398 18.39 -4.24 -4.55
CA CYS A 398 18.15 -3.25 -3.50
C CYS A 398 17.03 -3.69 -2.55
N LEU A 399 15.92 -4.22 -3.07
CA LEU A 399 14.78 -4.62 -2.25
C LEU A 399 15.12 -5.83 -1.38
N TRP A 400 15.59 -6.92 -1.98
CA TRP A 400 15.78 -8.17 -1.24
C TRP A 400 16.99 -8.13 -0.31
N ALA A 401 18.06 -7.42 -0.70
CA ALA A 401 19.17 -7.16 0.20
C ALA A 401 18.74 -6.22 1.35
N ALA A 402 17.93 -5.18 1.10
CA ALA A 402 17.44 -4.32 2.18
C ALA A 402 16.55 -5.08 3.17
N ILE A 403 15.62 -5.91 2.67
CA ILE A 403 14.79 -6.80 3.49
C ILE A 403 15.68 -7.73 4.32
N THR A 404 16.69 -8.34 3.71
CA THR A 404 17.61 -9.26 4.40
C THR A 404 18.40 -8.55 5.49
N LEU A 405 18.97 -7.36 5.21
CA LEU A 405 19.70 -6.55 6.18
C LEU A 405 18.84 -6.14 7.38
N VAL A 406 17.54 -5.97 7.18
CA VAL A 406 16.58 -5.67 8.24
C VAL A 406 16.19 -6.92 9.03
N VAL A 407 15.87 -8.03 8.34
CA VAL A 407 15.32 -9.25 8.96
C VAL A 407 16.40 -10.05 9.68
N LEU A 408 17.56 -10.25 9.04
CA LEU A 408 18.61 -11.17 9.49
C LEU A 408 19.05 -10.95 10.95
N PRO A 409 19.32 -9.71 11.42
CA PRO A 409 19.76 -9.49 12.79
C PRO A 409 18.59 -9.46 13.80
N ARG A 410 17.33 -9.43 13.33
CA ARG A 410 16.13 -9.35 14.18
C ARG A 410 15.51 -10.71 14.48
N THR A 411 16.00 -11.79 13.88
CA THR A 411 15.47 -13.14 14.10
C THR A 411 16.59 -14.18 14.17
N ASP A 412 16.50 -15.07 15.15
CA ASP A 412 17.39 -16.24 15.27
C ASP A 412 16.77 -17.51 14.67
N ARG A 413 15.55 -17.41 14.13
CA ARG A 413 14.84 -18.55 13.56
C ARG A 413 15.44 -18.94 12.21
N TRP A 414 15.39 -20.23 11.88
CA TRP A 414 15.93 -20.80 10.64
C TRP A 414 15.37 -20.13 9.37
N TRP A 415 14.13 -19.64 9.40
CA TRP A 415 13.47 -18.99 8.27
C TRP A 415 14.16 -17.68 7.85
N ARG A 416 15.06 -17.10 8.65
CA ARG A 416 15.87 -15.94 8.22
C ARG A 416 16.69 -16.23 6.96
N TRP A 417 17.11 -17.49 6.79
CA TRP A 417 17.84 -17.95 5.61
C TRP A 417 17.00 -17.97 4.34
N LEU A 418 15.67 -17.97 4.45
CA LEU A 418 14.79 -17.77 3.30
C LEU A 418 15.06 -16.41 2.65
N PHE A 419 15.17 -15.34 3.45
CA PHE A 419 15.41 -13.99 2.94
C PHE A 419 16.79 -13.86 2.31
N VAL A 420 17.82 -14.45 2.94
CA VAL A 420 19.18 -14.51 2.36
C VAL A 420 19.15 -15.25 1.03
N THR A 421 18.47 -16.40 0.96
CA THR A 421 18.32 -17.19 -0.27
C THR A 421 17.62 -16.38 -1.36
N LEU A 422 16.52 -15.68 -1.02
CA LEU A 422 15.77 -14.86 -1.97
C LEU A 422 16.59 -13.66 -2.46
N ALA A 423 17.42 -13.06 -1.60
CA ALA A 423 18.34 -11.96 -1.96
C ALA A 423 19.44 -12.38 -2.95
N VAL A 424 19.67 -13.67 -3.14
CA VAL A 424 20.59 -14.19 -4.17
C VAL A 424 19.81 -14.70 -5.38
N ILE A 425 18.84 -15.60 -5.15
CA ILE A 425 18.12 -16.29 -6.23
C ILE A 425 17.33 -15.32 -7.11
N LEU A 426 16.62 -14.35 -6.51
CA LEU A 426 15.76 -13.46 -7.30
C LEU A 426 16.58 -12.53 -8.20
N PRO A 427 17.59 -11.78 -7.71
CA PRO A 427 18.45 -10.98 -8.58
C PRO A 427 19.14 -11.79 -9.69
N VAL A 428 19.68 -12.97 -9.36
CA VAL A 428 20.37 -13.82 -10.33
C VAL A 428 19.42 -14.30 -11.41
N GLY A 429 18.25 -14.82 -11.03
CA GLY A 429 17.30 -15.27 -12.04
C GLY A 429 16.74 -14.10 -12.87
N VAL A 430 16.54 -12.91 -12.28
CA VAL A 430 16.09 -11.72 -13.02
C VAL A 430 17.17 -11.34 -14.02
N ALA A 431 18.44 -11.29 -13.59
CA ALA A 431 19.55 -11.02 -14.49
C ALA A 431 19.61 -12.02 -15.66
N VAL A 432 19.53 -13.32 -15.37
CA VAL A 432 19.52 -14.38 -16.39
C VAL A 432 18.34 -14.22 -17.35
N SER A 433 17.14 -13.93 -16.84
CA SER A 433 15.97 -13.74 -17.70
C SER A 433 16.09 -12.49 -18.57
N ARG A 434 16.60 -11.37 -18.02
CA ARG A 434 16.82 -10.13 -18.77
C ARG A 434 17.87 -10.29 -19.88
N MET A 435 18.94 -11.04 -19.62
CA MET A 435 19.95 -11.39 -20.63
C MET A 435 19.38 -12.34 -21.69
N TYR A 436 18.66 -13.39 -21.28
CA TYR A 436 18.02 -14.35 -22.18
C TYR A 436 17.06 -13.65 -23.16
N ARG A 437 16.28 -12.68 -22.67
CA ARG A 437 15.31 -11.90 -23.46
C ARG A 437 15.95 -10.83 -24.36
N GLY A 438 17.28 -10.72 -24.36
CA GLY A 438 18.05 -9.80 -25.20
C GLY A 438 18.10 -8.37 -24.66
N MET A 439 17.60 -8.12 -23.45
CA MET A 439 17.36 -6.76 -22.97
C MET A 439 18.61 -6.11 -22.39
N HIS A 440 19.52 -6.89 -21.82
CA HIS A 440 20.67 -6.39 -21.06
C HIS A 440 21.92 -7.23 -21.31
N HIS A 441 23.08 -6.59 -21.19
CA HIS A 441 24.39 -7.22 -21.21
C HIS A 441 24.79 -7.74 -19.82
N PRO A 442 25.69 -8.73 -19.71
CA PRO A 442 26.30 -9.14 -18.44
C PRO A 442 26.90 -7.99 -17.63
N THR A 443 27.53 -7.01 -18.26
CA THR A 443 28.04 -5.84 -17.51
C THR A 443 26.95 -4.90 -17.00
N ASP A 444 25.72 -4.93 -17.54
CA ASP A 444 24.58 -4.22 -16.95
C ASP A 444 24.20 -4.84 -15.59
N PHE A 445 24.34 -6.16 -15.46
CA PHE A 445 24.18 -6.88 -14.19
C PHE A 445 25.28 -6.48 -13.19
N MET A 446 26.53 -6.36 -13.64
CA MET A 446 27.62 -5.85 -12.81
C MET A 446 27.37 -4.41 -12.34
N GLY A 447 26.86 -3.55 -13.23
CA GLY A 447 26.46 -2.18 -12.88
C GLY A 447 25.34 -2.14 -11.84
N ALA A 448 24.37 -3.05 -11.93
CA ALA A 448 23.31 -3.19 -10.92
C ALA A 448 23.85 -3.67 -9.56
N ILE A 449 24.82 -4.60 -9.54
CA ILE A 449 25.52 -5.01 -8.30
C ILE A 449 26.29 -3.84 -7.70
N LEU A 450 27.01 -3.07 -8.52
CA LEU A 450 27.75 -1.88 -8.09
C LEU A 450 26.81 -0.85 -7.45
N LEU A 451 25.68 -0.56 -8.12
CA LEU A 451 24.64 0.33 -7.59
C LEU A 451 24.15 -0.18 -6.23
N GLY A 452 23.67 -1.42 -6.19
CA GLY A 452 23.06 -1.99 -4.98
C GLY A 452 24.04 -2.04 -3.80
N THR A 453 25.29 -2.44 -4.03
CA THR A 453 26.30 -2.57 -2.97
C THR A 453 26.68 -1.22 -2.40
N LEU A 454 27.01 -0.25 -3.26
CA LEU A 454 27.45 1.08 -2.79
C LEU A 454 26.30 1.86 -2.14
N TRP A 455 25.11 1.83 -2.76
CA TRP A 455 23.95 2.55 -2.25
C TRP A 455 23.43 1.97 -0.93
N LEU A 456 23.26 0.65 -0.84
CA LEU A 456 22.84 0.02 0.42
C LEU A 456 23.92 0.14 1.51
N GLY A 457 25.20 0.08 1.16
CA GLY A 457 26.30 0.28 2.10
C GLY A 457 26.27 1.67 2.73
N LEU A 458 26.10 2.71 1.89
CA LEU A 458 25.91 4.09 2.35
C LEU A 458 24.67 4.20 3.25
N LEU A 459 23.52 3.70 2.79
CA LEU A 459 22.29 3.75 3.58
C LEU A 459 22.40 3.02 4.91
N TYR A 460 23.11 1.90 4.95
CA TYR A 460 23.30 1.14 6.19
C TYR A 460 24.11 1.96 7.19
N TRP A 461 25.11 2.70 6.73
CA TRP A 461 25.94 3.57 7.56
C TRP A 461 25.19 4.81 8.06
N VAL A 462 24.42 5.48 7.19
CA VAL A 462 23.68 6.71 7.52
C VAL A 462 22.43 6.43 8.34
N VAL A 463 21.59 5.47 7.91
CA VAL A 463 20.28 5.21 8.52
C VAL A 463 20.39 4.30 9.74
N ARG A 464 21.33 3.34 9.70
CA ARG A 464 21.52 2.29 10.71
C ARG A 464 20.20 1.61 11.08
N PRO A 465 19.60 0.82 10.17
CA PRO A 465 18.25 0.28 10.32
C PRO A 465 18.02 -0.61 11.54
N ASN A 466 19.09 -1.05 12.20
CA ASN A 466 19.05 -1.99 13.33
C ASN A 466 19.75 -1.45 14.60
N GLU A 467 19.94 -0.14 14.71
CA GLU A 467 20.57 0.46 15.91
C GLU A 467 19.75 0.17 17.19
N ASP A 468 18.43 0.00 17.08
CA ASP A 468 17.56 -0.38 18.18
C ASP A 468 17.85 -1.78 18.76
N LEU A 469 18.56 -2.65 18.02
CA LEU A 469 18.98 -3.95 18.54
C LEU A 469 20.06 -3.82 19.61
N ALA A 470 20.93 -2.81 19.51
CA ALA A 470 21.90 -2.51 20.55
C ALA A 470 21.22 -1.98 21.82
N GLU A 471 20.03 -1.39 21.69
CA GLU A 471 19.20 -0.87 22.78
C GLU A 471 18.31 -1.94 23.44
N GLY A 472 18.44 -3.22 23.07
CA GLY A 472 17.72 -4.34 23.70
C GLY A 472 16.35 -4.69 23.09
N ASN A 473 15.98 -4.10 21.95
CA ASN A 473 14.70 -4.38 21.28
C ASN A 473 14.75 -5.67 20.44
N ARG A 474 14.83 -6.84 21.08
CA ARG A 474 14.57 -8.11 20.38
C ARG A 474 13.05 -8.32 20.27
N PRO A 475 12.51 -8.74 19.11
CA PRO A 475 11.09 -9.00 18.98
C PRO A 475 10.60 -10.04 20.00
N ALA A 476 9.46 -9.78 20.62
CA ALA A 476 8.73 -10.68 21.51
C ALA A 476 8.07 -11.87 20.78
N ILE A 477 8.75 -12.45 19.78
CA ILE A 477 8.37 -13.74 19.20
C ILE A 477 9.14 -14.80 20.00
N GLY A 478 8.74 -14.94 21.27
CA GLY A 478 9.42 -15.71 22.29
C GLY A 478 9.85 -17.10 21.81
N SER A 479 11.14 -17.36 21.91
CA SER A 479 11.67 -18.71 22.13
C SER A 479 11.42 -19.17 23.58
N GLU A 480 11.02 -18.27 24.49
CA GLU A 480 10.76 -18.57 25.90
C GLU A 480 9.71 -19.68 26.12
N GLN A 481 8.73 -19.85 25.21
CA GLN A 481 7.74 -20.91 25.34
C GLN A 481 8.23 -22.31 24.97
N VAL A 482 9.38 -22.45 24.33
CA VAL A 482 9.96 -23.79 24.06
C VAL A 482 10.75 -24.26 25.27
N ASP A 483 11.50 -23.36 25.90
CA ASP A 483 12.28 -23.67 27.10
C ASP A 483 11.37 -23.85 28.33
N GLU A 484 10.27 -23.09 28.48
CA GLU A 484 9.28 -23.30 29.55
C GLU A 484 8.54 -24.65 29.43
N LEU A 485 8.22 -25.10 28.20
CA LEU A 485 7.54 -26.37 27.99
C LEU A 485 8.47 -27.55 28.26
N ASP A 486 9.74 -27.45 27.86
CA ASP A 486 10.77 -28.45 28.16
C ASP A 486 11.09 -28.49 29.67
N ASP A 487 11.09 -27.34 30.35
CA ASP A 487 11.26 -27.27 31.81
C ASP A 487 10.05 -27.84 32.58
N GLU A 488 8.81 -27.60 32.10
CA GLU A 488 7.60 -28.20 32.68
C GLU A 488 7.54 -29.71 32.45
N LEU A 489 7.91 -30.19 31.25
CA LEU A 489 8.00 -31.63 30.94
C LEU A 489 9.14 -32.31 31.73
N ALA A 490 10.28 -31.63 31.91
CA ALA A 490 11.39 -32.12 32.74
C ALA A 490 11.04 -32.17 34.24
N ARG A 491 10.18 -31.27 34.73
CA ARG A 491 9.64 -31.33 36.10
C ARG A 491 8.59 -32.42 36.25
N ALA A 492 7.72 -32.62 35.25
CA ALA A 492 6.71 -33.68 35.25
C ALA A 492 7.34 -35.09 35.17
N GLY A 493 8.46 -35.25 34.47
CA GLY A 493 9.18 -36.53 34.35
C GLY A 493 10.01 -36.93 35.58
N ARG A 494 10.26 -36.02 36.54
CA ARG A 494 11.01 -36.31 37.78
C ARG A 494 10.12 -36.62 38.99
N ALA A 495 8.80 -36.55 38.83
CA ALA A 495 7.83 -36.84 39.88
C ALA A 495 7.19 -38.24 39.77
N GLY A 496 7.78 -39.14 38.96
CA GLY A 496 7.34 -40.52 38.77
C GLY A 496 8.21 -41.53 39.50
#